data_AF-A0A2C6KH15-F1
#
_entry.id   AF-A0A2C6KH15-F1
#
_cell.length_a   1.000
_cell.length_b   1.000
_cell.length_c   1.000
_cell.angle_alpha   90.00
_cell.angle_beta   90.00
_cell.angle_gamma   90.00
#
_symmetry.space_group_name_H-M   'P 1'
#
loop_
_entity.id
_entity.type
_entity.pdbx_description
1 polymer ?
#
loop_
_entity_poly.entity_id
_entity_poly.type
_entity_poly.pdbx_seq_one_letter_code
_entity_poly.pdbx_strand_id
1 'polypeptide(L)'
;MRACSRDIGHLLKSPFCIHHATGRVCVPLDISSSSPLPYKEGRIPQDEEEEEERKKKKKKKLFDPAGVPTLSVLRREFDDPSRAHLPPHLRTSLAPYLEFFRDKFLHKLLKSVAQEMKYVKKLVGNVDARVKPESCF
;
A
#
# COMPACT_ATOMS: atom_id res chain seq x y z
N MET A 1 -13.40 16.71 16.47
CA MET A 1 -13.31 15.24 16.28
C MET A 1 -11.84 14.82 16.11
N ARG A 2 -11.18 14.35 17.17
CA ARG A 2 -9.87 13.66 17.11
C ARG A 2 -9.79 12.64 18.24
N ALA A 3 -10.78 11.75 18.34
CA ALA A 3 -10.81 10.77 19.42
C ALA A 3 -9.74 9.69 19.18
N CYS A 4 -9.72 9.09 18.00
CA CYS A 4 -8.97 7.87 17.74
C CYS A 4 -7.43 7.98 17.72
N SER A 5 -6.85 9.18 17.75
CA SER A 5 -5.39 9.37 17.68
C SER A 5 -4.74 9.75 19.01
N ARG A 6 -5.52 9.78 20.11
CA ARG A 6 -5.06 10.33 21.40
C ARG A 6 -4.56 9.26 22.36
N ASP A 7 -5.09 8.05 22.26
CA ASP A 7 -4.77 6.94 23.15
C ASP A 7 -4.32 5.72 22.34
N ILE A 8 -3.44 4.90 22.92
CA ILE A 8 -2.96 3.65 22.34
C ILE A 8 -4.01 2.53 22.42
N GLY A 9 -5.00 2.66 23.31
CA GLY A 9 -6.07 1.68 23.51
C GLY A 9 -7.21 1.70 22.49
N HIS A 10 -7.15 2.55 21.46
CA HIS A 10 -8.24 2.65 20.48
C HIS A 10 -8.33 1.44 19.54
N LEU A 11 -9.53 0.88 19.43
CA LEU A 11 -9.82 -0.17 18.47
C LEU A 11 -10.22 0.42 17.12
N LEU A 12 -9.53 -0.01 16.08
CA LEU A 12 -9.78 0.39 14.71
C LEU A 12 -10.21 -0.79 13.85
N LYS A 13 -10.95 -0.49 12.79
CA LYS A 13 -11.38 -1.46 11.79
C LYS A 13 -10.17 -2.02 11.04
N SER A 14 -10.09 -3.34 10.92
CA SER A 14 -9.04 -4.02 10.16
C SER A 14 -9.13 -3.70 8.66
N PRO A 15 -8.01 -3.53 7.94
CA PRO A 15 -8.03 -3.49 6.48
C PRO A 15 -8.64 -4.76 5.89
N PHE A 16 -9.23 -4.64 4.70
CA PHE A 16 -9.91 -5.71 3.97
C PHE A 16 -11.13 -6.34 4.64
N CYS A 17 -11.60 -5.82 5.77
CA CYS A 17 -12.87 -6.26 6.34
C CYS A 17 -14.05 -5.88 5.42
N ILE A 18 -15.17 -6.60 5.58
CA ILE A 18 -16.41 -6.32 4.86
C ILE A 18 -17.25 -5.32 5.65
N HIS A 19 -17.69 -4.25 4.99
CA HIS A 19 -18.61 -3.31 5.60
C HIS A 19 -20.02 -3.91 5.67
N HIS A 20 -20.53 -4.18 6.87
CA HIS A 20 -21.82 -4.85 7.09
C HIS A 20 -23.00 -4.23 6.30
N ALA A 21 -23.11 -2.90 6.25
CA ALA A 21 -24.24 -2.25 5.57
C ALA A 21 -24.12 -2.20 4.02
N THR A 22 -22.92 -2.19 3.46
CA THR A 22 -22.72 -1.98 2.01
C THR A 22 -22.19 -3.22 1.29
N GLY A 23 -21.74 -4.22 2.04
CA GLY A 23 -21.05 -5.40 1.52
C GLY A 23 -19.70 -5.10 0.86
N ARG A 24 -19.25 -3.84 0.84
CA ARG A 24 -17.97 -3.43 0.21
C ARG A 24 -16.78 -3.83 1.06
N VAL A 25 -15.68 -4.19 0.39
CA VAL A 25 -14.40 -4.46 1.05
C VAL A 25 -13.72 -3.14 1.44
N CYS A 26 -13.18 -3.05 2.66
CA CYS A 26 -12.34 -1.92 3.07
C CYS A 26 -10.95 -1.99 2.45
N VAL A 27 -10.79 -1.46 1.24
CA VAL A 27 -9.56 -1.55 0.44
C VAL A 27 -8.54 -0.43 0.76
N PRO A 28 -7.22 -0.71 0.67
CA PRO A 28 -6.19 0.32 0.74
C PRO A 28 -6.32 1.38 -0.37
N LEU A 29 -5.97 2.62 -0.03
CA LEU A 29 -6.06 3.76 -0.93
C LEU A 29 -4.66 4.20 -1.41
N ASP A 30 -4.52 4.39 -2.72
CA ASP A 30 -3.30 4.98 -3.30
C ASP A 30 -3.41 6.51 -3.38
N ILE A 31 -2.75 7.19 -2.45
CA ILE A 31 -2.74 8.66 -2.34
C ILE A 31 -1.79 9.29 -3.37
N SER A 32 -0.91 8.53 -4.01
CA SER A 32 0.00 9.05 -5.06
C SER A 32 -0.73 9.47 -6.35
N SER A 33 -2.04 9.24 -6.38
CA SER A 33 -2.96 9.62 -7.45
C SER A 33 -3.73 10.91 -7.19
N SER A 34 -3.76 11.43 -5.95
CA SER A 34 -4.64 12.54 -5.54
C SER A 34 -3.91 13.83 -5.13
N SER A 35 -2.58 13.89 -5.20
CA SER A 35 -1.89 15.18 -5.01
C SER A 35 -2.17 16.11 -6.20
N PRO A 36 -2.53 17.38 -5.96
CA PRO A 36 -2.35 18.41 -6.97
C PRO A 36 -0.88 18.34 -7.37
N LEU A 37 -0.61 18.19 -8.67
CA LEU A 37 0.77 18.27 -9.16
C LEU A 37 1.38 19.56 -8.60
N PRO A 38 2.57 19.54 -7.97
CA PRO A 38 3.27 20.79 -7.71
C PRO A 38 3.39 21.50 -9.06
N TYR A 39 2.92 22.73 -9.13
CA TYR A 39 3.01 23.59 -10.32
C TYR A 39 4.48 23.55 -10.80
N LYS A 40 4.71 22.86 -11.92
CA LYS A 40 6.02 22.81 -12.56
C LYS A 40 6.15 24.13 -13.32
N GLU A 41 6.65 25.15 -12.64
CA GLU A 41 7.12 26.38 -13.28
C GLU A 41 8.20 26.01 -14.31
N GLY A 42 7.95 26.31 -15.58
CA GLY A 42 9.01 26.59 -16.56
C GLY A 42 9.70 25.41 -17.28
N ARG A 43 8.96 24.54 -17.99
CA ARG A 43 9.54 23.88 -19.17
C ARG A 43 8.50 23.66 -20.28
N ILE A 44 8.58 24.46 -21.34
CA ILE A 44 7.79 24.31 -22.57
C ILE A 44 8.35 23.10 -23.34
N PRO A 45 7.57 22.05 -23.65
CA PRO A 45 7.98 20.97 -24.54
C PRO A 45 8.10 21.50 -25.99
N GLN A 46 9.14 21.11 -26.71
CA GLN A 46 9.40 21.59 -28.07
C GLN A 46 8.71 20.76 -29.17
N ASP A 47 8.09 19.62 -28.83
CA ASP A 47 7.53 18.72 -29.84
C ASP A 47 6.11 18.21 -29.46
N GLU A 48 5.20 18.23 -30.42
CA GLU A 48 3.76 17.92 -30.25
C GLU A 48 3.50 16.44 -29.88
N GLU A 49 4.40 15.54 -30.27
CA GLU A 49 4.32 14.10 -30.00
C GLU A 49 4.63 13.74 -28.52
N GLU A 50 5.48 14.52 -27.85
CA GLU A 50 5.82 14.31 -26.43
C GLU A 50 4.66 14.73 -25.48
N GLU A 51 3.77 15.60 -25.97
CA GLU A 51 2.58 16.04 -25.24
C GLU A 51 1.46 14.98 -25.24
N GLU A 52 1.32 14.22 -26.33
CA GLU A 52 0.29 13.18 -26.46
C GLU A 52 0.60 11.92 -25.62
N GLU A 53 1.85 11.46 -25.57
CA GLU A 53 2.25 10.37 -24.67
C GLU A 53 2.09 10.75 -23.18
N ARG A 54 2.34 12.02 -22.83
CA ARG A 54 2.11 12.56 -21.48
C ARG A 54 0.64 12.64 -21.11
N LYS A 55 -0.26 12.90 -22.07
CA LYS A 55 -1.72 12.93 -21.86
C LYS A 55 -2.30 11.52 -21.68
N LYS A 56 -1.81 10.51 -22.42
CA LYS A 56 -2.28 9.11 -22.32
C LYS A 56 -1.90 8.43 -21.00
N LYS A 57 -0.76 8.79 -20.40
CA LYS A 57 -0.32 8.33 -19.05
C LYS A 57 -1.02 9.04 -17.88
N LYS A 58 -1.78 10.12 -18.12
CA LYS A 58 -2.23 11.06 -17.07
C LYS A 58 -3.68 10.93 -16.61
N LYS A 59 -4.44 9.91 -17.03
CA LYS A 59 -5.74 9.63 -16.41
C LYS A 59 -5.53 8.70 -15.20
N LYS A 60 -4.77 9.18 -14.20
CA LYS A 60 -4.71 8.54 -12.89
C LYS A 60 -6.13 8.59 -12.32
N LYS A 61 -6.78 7.44 -12.21
CA LYS A 61 -8.15 7.36 -11.71
C LYS A 61 -8.13 7.79 -10.24
N LEU A 62 -8.81 8.90 -9.97
CA LEU A 62 -9.21 9.28 -8.62
C LEU A 62 -9.94 8.09 -7.98
N PHE A 63 -9.72 7.87 -6.68
CA PHE A 63 -10.41 6.80 -5.96
C PHE A 63 -11.93 6.99 -6.05
N ASP A 64 -12.62 5.95 -6.52
CA ASP A 64 -14.08 5.89 -6.60
C ASP A 64 -14.63 4.90 -5.56
N PRO A 65 -15.33 5.37 -4.51
CA PRO A 65 -15.92 4.50 -3.51
C PRO A 65 -17.05 3.61 -4.07
N ALA A 66 -17.70 4.00 -5.16
CA ALA A 66 -18.74 3.19 -5.78
C ALA A 66 -18.17 1.98 -6.53
N GLY A 67 -16.97 2.12 -7.10
CA GLY A 67 -16.24 1.07 -7.80
C GLY A 67 -15.55 0.03 -6.90
N VAL A 68 -15.61 0.17 -5.58
CA VAL A 68 -15.05 -0.81 -4.65
C VAL A 68 -15.89 -2.10 -4.67
N PRO A 69 -15.26 -3.29 -4.86
CA PRO A 69 -16.00 -4.53 -5.01
C PRO A 69 -16.73 -4.93 -3.72
N THR A 70 -17.91 -5.54 -3.89
CA THR A 70 -18.67 -6.14 -2.80
C THR A 70 -18.35 -7.61 -2.66
N LEU A 71 -18.57 -8.17 -1.45
CA LEU A 71 -18.37 -9.59 -1.18
C LEU A 71 -19.15 -10.49 -2.15
N SER A 72 -20.39 -10.11 -2.49
CA SER A 72 -21.24 -10.84 -3.42
C SER A 72 -20.65 -10.91 -4.83
N VAL A 73 -20.05 -9.81 -5.31
CA VAL A 73 -19.37 -9.77 -6.61
C VAL A 73 -18.12 -10.64 -6.57
N LEU A 74 -17.29 -10.51 -5.54
CA LEU A 74 -16.05 -11.29 -5.41
C LEU A 74 -16.30 -12.80 -5.37
N ARG A 75 -17.36 -13.24 -4.70
CA ARG A 75 -17.73 -14.66 -4.68
C ARG A 75 -18.09 -15.17 -6.07
N ARG A 76 -18.92 -14.43 -6.81
CA ARG A 76 -19.31 -14.79 -8.18
C ARG A 76 -18.10 -14.87 -9.11
N GLU A 77 -17.17 -13.93 -9.00
CA GLU A 77 -15.94 -13.93 -9.79
C GLU A 77 -15.00 -15.09 -9.43
N PHE A 78 -14.92 -15.46 -8.15
CA PHE A 78 -14.07 -16.56 -7.70
C PHE A 78 -14.59 -17.92 -8.19
N ASP A 79 -15.91 -18.10 -8.18
CA ASP A 79 -16.61 -19.30 -8.62
C ASP A 79 -16.75 -19.38 -10.16
N ASP A 80 -16.36 -18.34 -10.90
CA ASP A 80 -16.42 -18.30 -12.36
C ASP A 80 -15.42 -19.30 -12.99
N PRO A 81 -15.90 -20.31 -13.74
CA PRO A 81 -15.03 -21.31 -14.36
C PRO A 81 -14.06 -20.69 -15.38
N SER A 82 -14.41 -19.57 -16.01
CA SER A 82 -13.50 -18.87 -16.93
C SER A 82 -12.26 -18.32 -16.22
N ARG A 83 -12.34 -18.05 -14.90
CA ARG A 83 -11.23 -17.55 -14.08
C ARG A 83 -10.51 -18.66 -13.31
N ALA A 84 -10.97 -19.91 -13.41
CA ALA A 84 -10.39 -21.04 -12.68
C ALA A 84 -8.92 -21.33 -13.04
N HIS A 85 -8.47 -20.94 -14.23
CA HIS A 85 -7.07 -21.09 -14.64
C HIS A 85 -6.12 -20.13 -13.89
N LEU A 86 -6.64 -19.03 -13.32
CA LEU A 86 -5.83 -18.06 -12.59
C LEU A 86 -5.55 -18.54 -11.15
N PRO A 87 -4.42 -18.11 -10.55
CA PRO A 87 -4.18 -18.31 -9.12
C PRO A 87 -5.29 -17.68 -8.26
N PRO A 88 -5.67 -18.27 -7.11
CA PRO A 88 -6.79 -17.80 -6.28
C PRO A 88 -6.77 -16.30 -5.97
N HIS A 89 -5.59 -15.73 -5.72
CA HIS A 89 -5.41 -14.32 -5.39
C HIS A 89 -5.57 -13.35 -6.59
N LEU A 90 -5.59 -13.86 -7.82
CA LEU A 90 -5.81 -13.08 -9.07
C LEU A 90 -7.20 -13.33 -9.69
N ARG A 91 -7.99 -14.23 -9.10
CA ARG A 91 -9.33 -14.60 -9.60
C ARG A 91 -10.40 -13.56 -9.40
N THR A 92 -10.13 -12.48 -8.66
CA THR A 92 -11.17 -11.49 -8.33
C THR A 92 -10.71 -10.06 -8.61
N SER A 93 -11.66 -9.15 -8.69
CA SER A 93 -11.45 -7.70 -8.78
C SER A 93 -10.83 -7.10 -7.52
N LEU A 94 -10.62 -7.89 -6.46
CA LEU A 94 -9.84 -7.51 -5.29
C LEU A 94 -8.32 -7.53 -5.55
N ALA A 95 -7.86 -8.31 -6.54
CA ALA A 95 -6.45 -8.49 -6.88
C ALA A 95 -5.61 -7.19 -6.94
N PRO A 96 -6.02 -6.11 -7.65
CA PRO A 96 -5.22 -4.88 -7.73
C PRO A 96 -4.99 -4.22 -6.36
N TYR A 97 -5.94 -4.34 -5.43
CA TYR A 97 -5.79 -3.80 -4.08
C TYR A 97 -4.81 -4.63 -3.24
N LEU A 98 -4.76 -5.95 -3.45
CA LEU A 98 -3.80 -6.84 -2.81
C LEU A 98 -2.38 -6.60 -3.32
N GLU A 99 -2.22 -6.46 -4.63
CA GLU A 99 -0.91 -6.16 -5.24
C GLU A 99 -0.37 -4.81 -4.76
N PHE A 100 -1.22 -3.78 -4.72
CA PHE A 100 -0.84 -2.49 -4.16
C PHE A 100 -0.38 -2.63 -2.70
N PHE A 101 -1.16 -3.32 -1.86
CA PHE A 101 -0.82 -3.50 -0.44
C PHE A 101 0.50 -4.27 -0.27
N ARG A 102 0.70 -5.36 -1.02
CA ARG A 102 1.91 -6.18 -0.97
C ARG A 102 3.13 -5.39 -1.44
N ASP A 103 3.06 -4.80 -2.62
CA ASP A 103 4.24 -4.31 -3.33
C ASP A 103 4.60 -2.87 -2.98
N LYS A 104 3.59 -2.03 -2.67
CA LYS A 104 3.82 -0.61 -2.35
C LYS A 104 3.87 -0.34 -0.87
N PHE A 105 3.12 -1.09 -0.05
CA PHE A 105 3.07 -0.89 1.39
C PHE A 105 3.96 -1.89 2.15
N LEU A 106 3.62 -3.19 2.12
CA LEU A 106 4.31 -4.21 2.91
C LEU A 106 5.79 -4.33 2.53
N HIS A 107 6.11 -4.39 1.24
CA HIS A 107 7.49 -4.52 0.79
C HIS A 107 8.37 -3.34 1.26
N LYS A 108 7.85 -2.11 1.24
CA LYS A 108 8.58 -0.93 1.74
C LYS A 108 8.75 -0.98 3.26
N LEU A 109 7.70 -1.36 3.99
CA LEU A 109 7.73 -1.49 5.45
C LEU A 109 8.77 -2.54 5.88
N LEU A 110 8.71 -3.74 5.29
CA LEU A 110 9.64 -4.83 5.58
C LEU A 110 11.09 -4.45 5.24
N LYS A 111 11.30 -3.78 4.11
CA LYS A 111 12.62 -3.27 3.73
C LYS A 111 13.16 -2.28 4.76
N SER A 112 12.33 -1.34 5.23
CA SER A 112 12.71 -0.36 6.26
C SER A 112 13.09 -1.05 7.57
N VAL A 113 12.24 -1.96 8.05
CA VAL A 113 12.49 -2.73 9.29
C VAL A 113 13.79 -3.52 9.18
N ALA A 114 14.03 -4.21 8.06
CA ALA A 114 15.26 -4.97 7.84
C ALA A 114 16.51 -4.07 7.83
N GLN A 115 16.40 -2.85 7.30
CA GLN A 115 17.50 -1.86 7.32
C GLN A 115 17.77 -1.36 8.74
N GLU A 116 16.73 -1.03 9.49
CA GLU A 116 16.84 -0.61 10.88
C GLU A 116 17.43 -1.70 11.77
N MET A 117 16.97 -2.94 11.65
CA MET A 117 17.54 -4.06 12.39
C MET A 117 19.04 -4.27 12.10
N LYS A 118 19.46 -4.10 10.83
CA LYS A 118 20.89 -4.14 10.46
C LYS A 118 21.68 -2.99 11.08
N TYR A 119 21.11 -1.78 11.08
CA TYR A 119 21.74 -0.61 11.68
C TYR A 119 21.91 -0.78 13.19
N VAL A 120 20.85 -1.21 13.89
CA VAL A 120 20.90 -1.50 15.34
C VAL A 120 21.90 -2.60 15.64
N LYS A 121 21.92 -3.69 14.86
CA LYS A 121 22.91 -4.77 15.05
C LYS A 121 24.36 -4.28 14.89
N LYS A 122 24.61 -3.35 13.96
CA LYS A 122 25.94 -2.72 13.80
C LYS A 122 26.31 -1.83 14.99
N LEU A 123 25.33 -1.09 15.53
CA LEU A 123 25.56 -0.27 16.73
C LEU A 123 25.83 -1.13 17.96
N VAL A 124 24.97 -2.12 18.24
CA VAL A 124 25.11 -2.99 19.42
C VAL A 124 26.34 -3.91 19.29
N GLY A 125 26.62 -4.44 18.10
CA GLY A 125 27.85 -5.21 17.86
C GLY A 125 29.14 -4.40 18.08
N ASN A 126 29.09 -3.08 17.86
CA ASN A 126 30.19 -2.17 18.21
C ASN A 126 30.24 -1.81 19.70
N VAL A 127 29.16 -2.07 20.47
CA VAL A 127 29.09 -1.84 21.92
C VAL A 127 29.57 -3.08 22.68
N ASP A 128 29.19 -4.29 22.25
CA ASP A 128 29.73 -5.55 22.80
C ASP A 128 31.26 -5.64 22.66
N ALA A 129 31.83 -5.16 21.55
CA ALA A 129 33.29 -5.10 21.36
C ALA A 129 34.01 -4.11 22.31
N ARG A 130 33.30 -3.24 23.03
CA ARG A 130 33.87 -2.32 24.05
C ARG A 130 33.67 -2.82 25.48
N VAL A 131 32.81 -3.81 25.70
CA VAL A 131 32.72 -4.47 27.00
C VAL A 131 33.86 -5.50 27.03
N LYS A 132 35.04 -5.07 27.50
CA LYS A 132 36.05 -6.04 27.88
C LYS A 132 35.45 -6.89 29.01
N PRO A 133 35.52 -8.23 28.95
CA PRO A 133 35.20 -9.08 30.09
C PRO A 133 36.34 -8.96 31.12
N GLU A 134 36.46 -7.81 31.77
CA GLU A 134 37.37 -7.63 32.90
C GLU A 134 36.53 -7.55 34.17
N SER A 135 36.70 -8.57 35.01
CA SER A 135 36.40 -8.61 36.44
C SER A 135 34.93 -8.42 36.85
N CYS A 136 34.18 -9.52 36.88
CA CYS A 136 33.25 -9.77 37.97
C CYS A 136 33.43 -11.23 38.42
N PHE A 137 34.27 -11.35 39.45
CA PHE A 137 34.64 -12.52 40.27
C PHE A 137 35.52 -13.61 39.62
#